data_AF-A0A287R700-F1
#
_entry.id   AF-A0A287R700-F1
#
_cell.length_a   1.000
_cell.length_b   1.000
_cell.length_c   1.000
_cell.angle_alpha   90.00
_cell.angle_beta   90.00
_cell.angle_gamma   90.00
#
_symmetry.space_group_name_H-M   'P 1'
#
loop_
_entity.id
_entity.type
_entity.pdbx_description
1 polymer ?
#
loop_
_entity_poly.entity_id
_entity_poly.type
_entity_poly.pdbx_seq_one_letter_code
_entity_poly.pdbx_strand_id
1 'polypeptide(L)'
;MLTSTTPLRRHQCHMLGISAKISTPSWFPLSISSIGMMPLFFVNIYPYPSLYQNANFPLNFSFFDGGSKPVYDKGMVYTNVFDANFDTLVWSLRKDCVSDMKIIVGEIGWPTYGDKNANVKYAQKFYDGFMKKLARNVGTPLRPGRMDAYLFALTDENQKSVLPGRFERHWGLFTYDGKPKFPMDLSGFGQNRYLLGVEGVQYLPSQWCVFDKDLKDKYKELPASVNYACSNADCTTLGYGCSCNGLNHDGNISYAFNIYFQTMDQDVRACSFGGLAKIVTTNASQGGCVFPVQILSASTRVVSLSLFAASLVVSVAVFILM
;
A
#
# COMPACT_ATOMS: atom_id res chain seq x y z
N MET A 1 39.70 17.32 -54.08
CA MET A 1 39.87 17.91 -52.73
C MET A 1 38.57 17.70 -51.96
N LEU A 2 38.42 16.58 -51.25
CA LEU A 2 38.53 16.49 -49.77
C LEU A 2 37.60 17.49 -49.06
N THR A 3 36.32 17.16 -48.78
CA THR A 3 35.73 16.54 -47.56
C THR A 3 35.81 17.37 -46.27
N SER A 4 34.65 17.66 -45.65
CA SER A 4 34.29 17.45 -44.22
C SER A 4 33.09 18.34 -43.84
N THR A 5 31.86 17.85 -43.71
CA THR A 5 31.24 17.17 -42.53
C THR A 5 31.29 17.97 -41.22
N THR A 6 30.20 18.66 -40.90
CA THR A 6 29.81 18.97 -39.51
C THR A 6 29.03 17.78 -38.95
N PRO A 7 29.54 17.05 -37.93
CA PRO A 7 28.73 16.07 -37.23
C PRO A 7 28.03 16.68 -36.02
N LEU A 8 26.82 16.17 -35.77
CA LEU A 8 26.08 16.26 -34.52
C LEU A 8 27.02 16.14 -33.30
N ARG A 9 26.78 16.99 -32.27
CA ARG A 9 27.35 16.77 -30.93
C ARG A 9 26.95 15.38 -30.44
N ARG A 10 27.87 14.42 -30.57
CA ARG A 10 27.92 13.23 -29.72
C ARG A 10 28.09 13.73 -28.29
N HIS A 11 27.14 13.43 -27.41
CA HIS A 11 27.47 13.33 -25.99
C HIS A 11 28.45 12.17 -25.86
N GLN A 12 29.75 12.47 -25.93
CA GLN A 12 30.79 11.53 -25.56
C GLN A 12 30.73 11.38 -24.04
N CYS A 13 30.41 10.17 -23.59
CA CYS A 13 30.68 9.72 -22.24
C CYS A 13 32.20 9.67 -22.05
N HIS A 14 32.81 10.82 -21.76
CA HIS A 14 34.14 10.85 -21.19
C HIS A 14 33.99 10.48 -19.72
N MET A 15 34.64 9.41 -19.29
CA MET A 15 34.91 9.20 -17.86
C MET A 15 35.66 10.44 -17.38
N LEU A 16 34.97 11.34 -16.70
CA LEU A 16 35.60 12.42 -15.95
C LEU A 16 36.29 11.78 -14.75
N GLY A 17 37.51 11.29 -14.97
CA GLY A 17 38.47 11.17 -13.91
C GLY A 17 38.72 12.57 -13.36
N ILE A 18 38.18 12.85 -12.18
CA ILE A 18 38.47 14.08 -11.44
C ILE A 18 39.94 14.02 -11.02
N SER A 19 40.84 14.54 -11.86
CA SER A 19 42.21 14.85 -11.46
C SER A 19 42.21 16.27 -10.91
N ALA A 20 41.88 16.40 -9.62
CA ALA A 20 42.18 17.61 -8.88
C ALA A 20 43.68 17.61 -8.57
N LYS A 21 44.45 18.43 -9.30
CA LYS A 21 45.83 18.76 -8.91
C LYS A 21 45.78 19.59 -7.63
N ILE A 22 45.91 18.93 -6.48
CA ILE A 22 46.33 19.54 -5.22
C ILE A 22 47.75 19.04 -4.94
N SER A 23 48.65 19.96 -4.65
CA SER A 23 50.06 19.72 -4.39
C SER A 23 50.30 19.03 -3.04
N THR A 24 50.81 17.80 -3.10
CA THR A 24 51.57 16.99 -2.10
C THR A 24 50.85 16.51 -0.82
N PRO A 25 51.28 15.40 -0.17
CA PRO A 25 52.09 14.25 -0.60
C PRO A 25 51.29 12.93 -0.66
N SER A 26 51.85 11.97 -1.39
CA SER A 26 51.42 10.57 -1.59
C SER A 26 50.43 9.96 -0.58
N TRP A 27 49.14 9.96 -0.94
CA TRP A 27 48.20 8.95 -0.48
C TRP A 27 47.50 8.41 -1.73
N PHE A 28 47.66 7.10 -1.96
CA PHE A 28 46.99 6.37 -3.03
C PHE A 28 45.49 6.67 -2.98
N PRO A 29 44.81 6.98 -4.10
CA PRO A 29 43.37 6.93 -4.11
C PRO A 29 42.99 5.46 -3.89
N LEU A 30 42.43 5.15 -2.73
CA LEU A 30 41.67 3.92 -2.55
C LEU A 30 40.49 4.02 -3.51
N SER A 31 40.69 3.46 -4.69
CA SER A 31 39.61 3.17 -5.61
C SER A 31 38.60 2.32 -4.87
N ILE A 32 37.38 2.83 -4.71
CA ILE A 32 36.22 2.04 -4.25
C ILE A 32 35.88 0.92 -5.27
N SER A 33 36.69 0.71 -6.31
CA SER A 33 36.61 -0.47 -7.18
C SER A 33 37.09 -1.78 -6.53
N SER A 34 37.61 -1.77 -5.30
CA SER A 34 38.11 -2.98 -4.63
C SER A 34 37.07 -3.77 -3.84
N ILE A 35 35.83 -3.28 -3.78
CA ILE A 35 34.67 -4.08 -3.37
C ILE A 35 33.78 -4.16 -4.60
N GLY A 36 33.72 -5.34 -5.25
CA GLY A 36 32.95 -5.58 -6.47
C GLY A 36 31.43 -5.52 -6.30
N MET A 37 30.89 -4.49 -5.64
CA MET A 37 29.47 -4.22 -5.57
C MET A 37 29.08 -3.29 -6.72
N MET A 38 28.43 -3.87 -7.73
CA MET A 38 27.78 -3.11 -8.79
C MET A 38 26.58 -2.36 -8.15
N PRO A 39 26.51 -1.02 -8.22
CA PRO A 39 25.44 -0.25 -7.59
C PRO A 39 24.08 -0.61 -8.21
N LEU A 40 23.05 -0.65 -7.36
CA LEU A 40 21.66 -0.92 -7.72
C LEU A 40 20.86 0.37 -7.67
N PHE A 41 19.97 0.59 -8.64
CA PHE A 41 19.03 1.71 -8.63
C PHE A 41 17.64 1.22 -8.27
N PHE A 42 17.10 1.68 -7.14
CA PHE A 42 15.73 1.39 -6.73
C PHE A 42 14.80 2.51 -7.22
N VAL A 43 13.69 2.13 -7.85
CA VAL A 43 12.66 3.08 -8.32
C VAL A 43 11.27 2.56 -8.00
N ASN A 44 10.40 3.44 -7.53
CA ASN A 44 9.00 3.10 -7.29
C ASN A 44 8.19 3.46 -8.54
N ILE A 45 7.48 2.49 -9.12
CA ILE A 45 6.73 2.69 -10.36
C ILE A 45 5.28 2.27 -10.14
N TYR A 46 4.40 3.27 -10.14
CA TYR A 46 2.97 3.09 -9.96
C TYR A 46 2.19 3.54 -11.20
N PRO A 47 1.55 2.60 -11.91
CA PRO A 47 0.60 2.95 -12.98
C PRO A 47 -0.67 3.66 -12.50
N TYR A 48 -1.19 3.28 -11.33
CA TYR A 48 -2.47 3.77 -10.80
C TYR A 48 -2.60 5.31 -10.70
N PRO A 49 -1.62 6.06 -10.14
CA PRO A 49 -1.73 7.51 -9.99
C PRO A 49 -2.04 8.28 -11.28
N SER A 50 -1.63 7.77 -12.45
CA SER A 50 -1.98 8.36 -13.75
C SER A 50 -3.49 8.48 -13.97
N LEU A 51 -4.27 7.50 -13.51
CA LEU A 51 -5.73 7.49 -13.60
C LEU A 51 -6.39 8.41 -12.58
N TYR A 52 -5.75 8.58 -11.43
CA TYR A 52 -6.23 9.44 -10.37
C TYR A 52 -6.00 10.92 -10.70
N GLN A 53 -4.82 11.24 -11.25
CA GLN A 53 -4.42 12.61 -11.58
C GLN A 53 -5.02 13.11 -12.91
N ASN A 54 -5.36 12.21 -13.84
CA ASN A 54 -5.90 12.58 -15.14
C ASN A 54 -7.08 11.68 -15.53
N ALA A 55 -8.30 12.23 -15.49
CA ALA A 55 -9.52 11.52 -15.86
C ALA A 55 -9.56 11.04 -17.32
N ASN A 56 -8.77 11.65 -18.21
CA ASN A 56 -8.67 11.27 -19.62
C ASN A 56 -7.55 10.27 -19.90
N PHE A 57 -6.79 9.85 -18.88
CA PHE A 57 -5.75 8.84 -19.05
C PHE A 57 -6.38 7.51 -19.51
N PRO A 58 -5.82 6.85 -20.54
CA PRO A 58 -6.41 5.64 -21.09
C PRO A 58 -6.35 4.49 -20.06
N LEU A 59 -7.51 4.14 -19.49
CA LEU A 59 -7.64 3.09 -18.47
C LEU A 59 -6.87 1.80 -18.82
N ASN A 60 -7.09 1.28 -20.02
CA ASN A 60 -6.48 0.02 -20.44
C ASN A 60 -4.95 0.09 -20.56
N PHE A 61 -4.36 1.28 -20.74
CA PHE A 61 -2.90 1.45 -20.81
C PHE A 61 -2.25 1.29 -19.44
N SER A 62 -3.03 1.21 -18.36
CA SER A 62 -2.52 0.93 -17.02
C SER A 62 -2.32 -0.56 -16.74
N PHE A 63 -2.73 -1.44 -17.66
CA PHE A 63 -2.69 -2.90 -17.50
C PHE A 63 -1.84 -3.57 -18.58
N PHE A 64 -1.53 -4.86 -18.38
CA PHE A 64 -0.61 -5.64 -19.23
C PHE A 64 -1.31 -6.60 -20.20
N ASP A 65 -2.62 -6.46 -20.38
CA ASP A 65 -3.44 -7.35 -21.22
C ASP A 65 -3.47 -6.94 -22.70
N GLY A 66 -2.79 -5.84 -23.07
CA GLY A 66 -2.77 -5.33 -24.44
C GLY A 66 -4.07 -4.67 -24.89
N GLY A 67 -4.99 -4.36 -23.97
CA GLY A 67 -6.30 -3.78 -24.27
C GLY A 67 -6.28 -2.28 -24.66
N SER A 68 -5.11 -1.65 -24.77
CA SER A 68 -4.96 -0.23 -25.12
C SER A 68 -4.31 0.00 -26.47
N LYS A 69 -4.62 1.16 -27.06
CA LYS A 69 -3.87 1.67 -28.21
C LYS A 69 -2.40 1.88 -27.82
N PRO A 70 -1.43 1.35 -28.59
CA PRO A 70 -0.02 1.53 -28.27
C PRO A 70 0.43 2.99 -28.40
N VAL A 71 1.44 3.36 -27.63
CA VAL A 71 2.18 4.62 -27.76
C VAL A 71 3.47 4.34 -28.53
N TYR A 72 3.72 5.10 -29.59
CA TYR A 72 4.93 5.01 -30.40
C TYR A 72 5.88 6.15 -30.02
N ASP A 73 7.09 5.82 -29.60
CA ASP A 73 8.13 6.81 -29.31
C ASP A 73 9.47 6.36 -29.90
N LYS A 74 9.95 7.08 -30.92
CA LYS A 74 11.28 6.89 -31.55
C LYS A 74 11.62 5.44 -31.90
N GLY A 75 10.64 4.70 -32.44
CA GLY A 75 10.80 3.30 -32.85
C GLY A 75 10.51 2.28 -31.74
N MET A 76 10.24 2.72 -30.52
CA MET A 76 9.73 1.88 -29.44
C MET A 76 8.20 1.89 -29.42
N VAL A 77 7.62 0.75 -29.05
CA VAL A 77 6.16 0.57 -28.95
C VAL A 77 5.83 0.19 -27.51
N TYR A 78 5.04 1.01 -26.85
CA TYR A 78 4.59 0.77 -25.49
C TYR A 78 3.11 0.42 -25.49
N THR A 79 2.77 -0.71 -24.88
CA THR A 79 1.38 -1.17 -24.74
C THR A 79 0.84 -0.96 -23.33
N ASN A 80 1.68 -0.53 -22.39
CA ASN A 80 1.31 -0.20 -21.03
C ASN A 80 2.22 0.89 -20.46
N VAL A 81 1.72 1.63 -19.46
CA VAL A 81 2.42 2.76 -18.84
C VAL A 81 3.58 2.34 -17.95
N PHE A 82 3.56 1.12 -17.39
CA PHE A 82 4.69 0.62 -16.60
C PHE A 82 5.96 0.56 -17.46
N ASP A 83 5.87 -0.03 -18.65
CA ASP A 83 7.00 -0.12 -19.58
C ASP A 83 7.48 1.27 -20.01
N ALA A 84 6.56 2.19 -20.31
CA ALA A 84 6.91 3.56 -20.69
C ALA A 84 7.62 4.33 -19.55
N ASN A 85 7.14 4.20 -18.31
CA ASN A 85 7.75 4.83 -17.14
C ASN A 85 9.13 4.24 -16.83
N PHE A 86 9.25 2.91 -16.86
CA PHE A 86 10.52 2.23 -16.63
C PHE A 86 11.56 2.65 -17.69
N ASP A 87 11.17 2.68 -18.97
CA ASP A 87 12.08 3.04 -20.05
C ASP A 87 12.45 4.53 -20.08
N THR A 88 11.64 5.40 -19.46
CA THR A 88 12.03 6.79 -19.20
C THR A 88 13.24 6.87 -18.26
N LEU A 89 13.28 6.04 -17.21
CA LEU A 89 14.45 5.92 -16.34
C LEU A 89 15.64 5.32 -17.09
N VAL A 90 15.43 4.23 -17.84
CA VAL A 90 16.49 3.60 -18.66
C VAL A 90 17.14 4.62 -19.59
N TRP A 91 16.33 5.46 -20.25
CA TRP A 91 16.82 6.49 -21.13
C TRP A 91 17.63 7.56 -20.39
N SER A 92 17.18 7.95 -19.20
CA SER A 92 17.88 8.91 -18.34
C SER A 92 19.24 8.37 -17.89
N LEU A 93 19.30 7.13 -17.41
CA LEU A 93 20.56 6.47 -17.03
C LEU A 93 21.54 6.33 -18.20
N ARG A 94 21.02 6.07 -19.42
CA ARG A 94 21.85 6.07 -20.64
C ARG A 94 22.43 7.45 -20.93
N LYS A 95 21.67 8.53 -20.71
CA LYS A 95 22.14 9.92 -20.91
C LYS A 95 23.22 10.30 -19.90
N ASP A 96 23.14 9.76 -18.69
CA ASP A 96 24.12 9.96 -17.62
C ASP A 96 25.26 8.93 -17.65
N CYS A 97 25.42 8.18 -18.75
CA CYS A 97 26.53 7.25 -18.98
C CYS A 97 26.63 6.09 -17.97
N VAL A 98 25.53 5.72 -17.33
CA VAL A 98 25.41 4.60 -16.39
C VAL A 98 24.36 3.59 -16.87
N SER A 99 24.39 3.28 -18.18
CA SER A 99 23.38 2.42 -18.81
C SER A 99 23.30 1.05 -18.16
N ASP A 100 24.41 0.48 -17.72
CA ASP A 100 24.46 -0.92 -17.28
C ASP A 100 24.05 -1.08 -15.80
N MET A 101 23.68 0.02 -15.14
CA MET A 101 23.19 -0.01 -13.77
C MET A 101 21.91 -0.86 -13.67
N LYS A 102 21.94 -1.85 -12.78
CA LYS A 102 20.79 -2.71 -12.55
C LYS A 102 19.69 -1.92 -11.84
N ILE A 103 18.50 -1.92 -12.43
CA ILE A 103 17.31 -1.29 -11.88
C ILE A 103 16.48 -2.35 -11.16
N ILE A 104 16.00 -2.01 -9.97
CA ILE A 104 15.04 -2.79 -9.20
C ILE A 104 13.80 -1.92 -8.98
N VAL A 105 12.62 -2.47 -9.25
CA VAL A 105 11.37 -1.79 -8.94
C VAL A 105 11.13 -1.93 -7.44
N GLY A 106 11.43 -0.88 -6.68
CA GLY A 106 11.36 -0.86 -5.22
C GLY A 106 9.93 -0.92 -4.69
N GLU A 107 8.98 -0.41 -5.46
CA GLU A 107 7.56 -0.55 -5.17
C GLU A 107 6.74 -0.56 -6.45
N ILE A 108 5.76 -1.46 -6.50
CA ILE A 108 4.73 -1.51 -7.53
C ILE A 108 3.46 -2.13 -6.96
N GLY A 109 2.31 -1.56 -7.27
CA GLY A 109 1.05 -2.11 -6.79
C GLY A 109 -0.17 -1.46 -7.41
N TRP A 110 -1.32 -1.82 -6.87
CA TRP A 110 -2.60 -1.23 -7.20
C TRP A 110 -3.50 -1.19 -5.95
N PRO A 111 -4.11 -0.04 -5.61
CA PRO A 111 -4.96 0.05 -4.44
C PRO A 111 -6.31 -0.61 -4.71
N THR A 112 -6.83 -1.33 -3.74
CA THR A 112 -8.09 -2.08 -3.92
C THR A 112 -9.32 -1.28 -3.52
N TYR A 113 -9.16 -0.04 -3.08
CA TYR A 113 -10.23 0.74 -2.49
C TYR A 113 -9.88 2.23 -2.35
N GLY A 114 -10.86 3.10 -2.05
CA GLY A 114 -10.67 4.52 -1.74
C GLY A 114 -10.77 5.48 -2.95
N ASP A 115 -11.06 4.97 -4.14
CA ASP A 115 -11.28 5.73 -5.38
C ASP A 115 -12.02 4.84 -6.42
N LYS A 116 -12.65 5.42 -7.44
CA LYS A 116 -13.39 4.69 -8.50
C LYS A 116 -12.54 3.63 -9.22
N ASN A 117 -11.25 3.90 -9.42
CA ASN A 117 -10.31 3.00 -10.10
C ASN A 117 -9.47 2.18 -9.11
N ALA A 118 -9.59 2.47 -7.82
CA ALA A 118 -9.01 1.68 -6.75
C ALA A 118 -10.06 0.65 -6.30
N ASN A 119 -10.04 -0.53 -6.91
CA ASN A 119 -10.99 -1.60 -6.62
C ASN A 119 -10.34 -2.98 -6.80
N VAL A 120 -10.90 -3.98 -6.13
CA VAL A 120 -10.39 -5.36 -6.14
C VAL A 120 -10.29 -5.93 -7.56
N LYS A 121 -11.25 -5.61 -8.44
CA LYS A 121 -11.26 -6.08 -9.84
C LYS A 121 -10.06 -5.56 -10.62
N TYR A 122 -9.73 -4.27 -10.50
CA TYR A 122 -8.58 -3.69 -11.19
C TYR A 122 -7.26 -4.06 -10.54
N ALA A 123 -7.21 -4.22 -9.22
CA ALA A 123 -6.04 -4.77 -8.55
C ALA A 123 -5.73 -6.18 -9.05
N GLN A 124 -6.71 -7.09 -9.07
CA GLN A 124 -6.53 -8.43 -9.61
C GLN A 124 -6.07 -8.40 -11.07
N LYS A 125 -6.73 -7.59 -11.93
CA LYS A 125 -6.34 -7.42 -13.34
C LYS A 125 -4.89 -6.97 -13.49
N PHE A 126 -4.46 -6.02 -12.64
CA PHE A 126 -3.10 -5.49 -12.65
C PHE A 126 -2.08 -6.56 -12.28
N TYR A 127 -2.28 -7.22 -11.14
CA TYR A 127 -1.36 -8.25 -10.65
C TYR A 127 -1.32 -9.48 -11.56
N ASP A 128 -2.46 -9.92 -12.12
CA ASP A 128 -2.50 -11.01 -13.09
C ASP A 128 -1.61 -10.73 -14.32
N GLY A 129 -1.66 -9.50 -14.82
CA GLY A 129 -0.84 -9.07 -15.95
C GLY A 129 0.64 -8.92 -15.59
N PHE A 130 0.92 -8.28 -14.44
CA PHE A 130 2.28 -8.03 -13.99
C PHE A 130 3.02 -9.32 -13.65
N MET A 131 2.40 -10.24 -12.91
CA MET A 131 3.03 -11.52 -12.56
C MET A 131 3.31 -12.37 -13.80
N LYS A 132 2.40 -12.39 -14.80
CA LYS A 132 2.66 -13.05 -16.10
C LYS A 132 3.84 -12.44 -16.84
N LYS A 133 3.99 -11.11 -16.80
CA LYS A 133 5.13 -10.41 -17.42
C LYS A 133 6.46 -10.82 -16.77
N LEU A 134 6.49 -10.87 -15.42
CA LEU A 134 7.67 -11.31 -14.67
C LEU A 134 8.02 -12.78 -14.96
N ALA A 135 7.03 -13.69 -14.88
CA ALA A 135 7.24 -15.11 -15.11
C ALA A 135 7.77 -15.42 -16.53
N ARG A 136 7.34 -14.64 -17.53
CA ARG A 136 7.80 -14.76 -18.92
C ARG A 136 9.14 -14.06 -19.20
N ASN A 137 9.71 -13.35 -18.23
CA ASN A 137 10.95 -12.57 -18.40
C ASN A 137 10.93 -11.63 -19.62
N VAL A 138 9.78 -10.98 -19.87
CA VAL A 138 9.60 -10.12 -21.04
C VAL A 138 10.48 -8.87 -20.94
N GLY A 139 10.59 -8.27 -19.75
CA GLY A 139 11.25 -6.99 -19.55
C GLY A 139 10.48 -5.85 -20.22
N THR A 140 11.16 -4.75 -20.50
CA THR A 140 10.61 -3.59 -21.21
C THR A 140 11.22 -3.46 -22.60
N PRO A 141 10.67 -2.63 -23.50
CA PRO A 141 11.24 -2.43 -24.84
C PRO A 141 12.74 -2.03 -24.85
N LEU A 142 13.21 -1.21 -23.91
CA LEU A 142 14.64 -0.83 -23.79
C LEU A 142 15.47 -1.71 -22.83
N ARG A 143 14.83 -2.51 -21.98
CA ARG A 143 15.45 -3.49 -21.08
C ARG A 143 14.71 -4.83 -21.13
N PRO A 144 14.83 -5.58 -22.24
CA PRO A 144 14.22 -6.89 -22.35
C PRO A 144 14.89 -7.88 -21.39
N GLY A 145 14.11 -8.83 -20.87
CA GLY A 145 14.60 -9.87 -19.96
C GLY A 145 14.03 -9.78 -18.55
N ARG A 146 14.73 -10.44 -17.61
CA ARG A 146 14.29 -10.55 -16.22
C ARG A 146 14.29 -9.18 -15.52
N MET A 147 13.28 -8.97 -14.69
CA MET A 147 13.16 -7.80 -13.82
C MET A 147 12.98 -8.26 -12.37
N ASP A 148 13.47 -7.45 -11.42
CA ASP A 148 13.22 -7.64 -10.00
C ASP A 148 12.29 -6.53 -9.50
N ALA A 149 11.27 -6.90 -8.74
CA ALA A 149 10.24 -5.98 -8.27
C ALA A 149 9.73 -6.38 -6.88
N TYR A 150 9.40 -5.39 -6.07
CA TYR A 150 8.75 -5.56 -4.77
C TYR A 150 7.30 -5.06 -4.85
N LEU A 151 6.36 -5.92 -4.49
CA LEU A 151 4.94 -5.57 -4.48
C LEU A 151 4.64 -4.68 -3.28
N PHE A 152 4.04 -3.52 -3.53
CA PHE A 152 3.56 -2.62 -2.51
C PHE A 152 2.03 -2.77 -2.38
N ALA A 153 1.49 -3.22 -1.25
CA ALA A 153 2.16 -3.65 -0.01
C ALA A 153 1.59 -4.97 0.50
N LEU A 154 2.17 -5.53 1.56
CA LEU A 154 1.66 -6.77 2.14
C LEU A 154 0.26 -6.57 2.73
N THR A 155 0.07 -5.60 3.62
CA THR A 155 -1.18 -5.35 4.33
C THR A 155 -1.71 -3.94 4.07
N ASP A 156 -3.01 -3.74 4.26
CA ASP A 156 -3.59 -2.41 4.35
C ASP A 156 -3.08 -1.67 5.60
N GLU A 157 -2.74 -0.39 5.45
CA GLU A 157 -2.05 0.42 6.47
C GLU A 157 -2.95 1.58 6.92
N ASN A 158 -3.78 1.35 7.94
CA ASN A 158 -4.78 2.30 8.43
C ASN A 158 -4.22 3.58 9.06
N GLN A 159 -2.92 3.63 9.37
CA GLN A 159 -2.24 4.84 9.86
C GLN A 159 -1.57 5.66 8.76
N LYS A 160 -1.61 5.21 7.50
CA LYS A 160 -1.02 5.95 6.39
C LYS A 160 -1.75 7.28 6.17
N SER A 161 -1.01 8.30 5.75
CA SER A 161 -1.57 9.62 5.42
C SER A 161 -2.52 9.50 4.23
N VAL A 162 -3.68 10.14 4.33
CA VAL A 162 -4.69 10.19 3.26
C VAL A 162 -4.63 11.48 2.45
N LEU A 163 -3.62 12.33 2.68
CA LEU A 163 -3.43 13.58 1.94
C LEU A 163 -3.32 13.36 0.41
N PRO A 164 -2.60 12.34 -0.10
CA PRO A 164 -2.60 12.04 -1.53
C PRO A 164 -3.96 11.56 -2.04
N GLY A 165 -4.70 10.84 -1.19
CA GLY A 165 -6.04 10.33 -1.45
C GLY A 165 -6.42 9.23 -0.47
N ARG A 166 -7.71 8.91 -0.40
CA ARG A 166 -8.22 7.85 0.49
C ARG A 166 -7.67 6.47 0.15
N PHE A 167 -7.28 6.24 -1.09
CA PHE A 167 -6.71 4.96 -1.55
C PHE A 167 -5.38 4.59 -0.86
N GLU A 168 -4.70 5.54 -0.24
CA GLU A 168 -3.38 5.33 0.40
C GLU A 168 -3.39 4.28 1.50
N ARG A 169 -4.53 4.01 2.13
CA ARG A 169 -4.65 2.99 3.18
C ARG A 169 -4.98 1.59 2.64
N HIS A 170 -5.06 1.42 1.32
CA HIS A 170 -5.68 0.24 0.69
C HIS A 170 -4.82 -0.47 -0.36
N TRP A 171 -3.49 -0.38 -0.24
CA TRP A 171 -2.53 -1.00 -1.16
C TRP A 171 -2.20 -2.46 -0.83
N GLY A 172 -2.67 -2.98 0.30
CA GLY A 172 -2.37 -4.33 0.76
C GLY A 172 -2.89 -5.41 -0.19
N LEU A 173 -2.09 -6.46 -0.39
CA LEU A 173 -2.56 -7.76 -0.91
C LEU A 173 -3.48 -8.45 0.11
N PHE A 174 -3.25 -8.18 1.39
CA PHE A 174 -4.02 -8.64 2.53
C PHE A 174 -4.70 -7.46 3.24
N THR A 175 -5.82 -7.74 3.90
CA THR A 175 -6.40 -6.84 4.90
C THR A 175 -5.49 -6.71 6.12
N TYR A 176 -5.79 -5.77 7.01
CA TYR A 176 -5.00 -5.52 8.23
C TYR A 176 -4.85 -6.76 9.15
N ASP A 177 -5.80 -7.70 9.10
CA ASP A 177 -5.81 -8.96 9.83
C ASP A 177 -5.20 -10.13 9.03
N GLY A 178 -4.55 -9.87 7.89
CA GLY A 178 -3.86 -10.89 7.12
C GLY A 178 -4.78 -11.79 6.27
N LYS A 179 -6.03 -11.39 6.00
CA LYS A 179 -6.89 -12.11 5.05
C LYS A 179 -6.62 -11.66 3.62
N PRO A 180 -6.49 -12.58 2.65
CA PRO A 180 -6.20 -12.22 1.27
C PRO A 180 -7.41 -11.50 0.64
N LYS A 181 -7.16 -10.42 -0.09
CA LYS A 181 -8.24 -9.55 -0.63
C LYS A 181 -8.78 -10.00 -1.99
N PHE A 182 -7.98 -10.73 -2.76
CA PHE A 182 -8.34 -11.28 -4.07
C PHE A 182 -7.51 -12.51 -4.40
N PRO A 183 -7.96 -13.36 -5.34
CA PRO A 183 -7.13 -14.40 -5.92
C PRO A 183 -5.93 -13.81 -6.66
N MET A 184 -4.76 -14.39 -6.48
CA MET A 184 -3.52 -13.95 -7.12
C MET A 184 -2.56 -15.14 -7.30
N ASP A 185 -1.89 -15.20 -8.45
CA ASP A 185 -0.86 -16.20 -8.71
C ASP A 185 0.53 -15.56 -8.78
N LEU A 186 1.27 -15.73 -7.68
CA LEU A 186 2.65 -15.26 -7.57
C LEU A 186 3.62 -15.97 -8.53
N SER A 187 3.26 -17.14 -9.05
CA SER A 187 4.06 -17.84 -10.06
C SER A 187 3.90 -17.26 -11.47
N GLY A 188 2.85 -16.47 -11.71
CA GLY A 188 2.56 -15.86 -13.01
C GLY A 188 2.11 -16.84 -14.11
N PHE A 189 1.71 -18.07 -13.75
CA PHE A 189 1.22 -19.08 -14.70
C PHE A 189 -0.32 -19.06 -14.87
N GLY A 190 -1.01 -18.11 -14.25
CA GLY A 190 -2.45 -17.87 -14.46
C GLY A 190 -3.36 -18.70 -13.58
N GLN A 191 -2.87 -19.14 -12.42
CA GLN A 191 -3.74 -19.76 -11.41
C GLN A 191 -4.65 -18.72 -10.77
N ASN A 192 -5.90 -19.08 -10.46
CA ASN A 192 -6.84 -18.17 -9.79
C ASN A 192 -7.13 -18.69 -8.38
N ARG A 193 -6.18 -18.48 -7.47
CA ARG A 193 -6.24 -19.00 -6.09
C ARG A 193 -5.97 -17.88 -5.10
N TYR A 194 -6.63 -17.92 -3.94
CA TYR A 194 -6.31 -17.00 -2.85
C TYR A 194 -4.94 -17.36 -2.26
N LEU A 195 -4.17 -16.33 -1.89
CA LEU A 195 -2.97 -16.50 -1.07
C LEU A 195 -3.36 -17.06 0.30
N LEU A 196 -2.41 -17.71 0.98
CA LEU A 196 -2.63 -18.21 2.33
C LEU A 196 -2.76 -17.03 3.29
N GLY A 197 -3.91 -16.94 3.96
CA GLY A 197 -4.16 -15.94 4.99
C GLY A 197 -3.51 -16.33 6.32
N VAL A 198 -3.38 -15.35 7.21
CA VAL A 198 -2.91 -15.58 8.58
C VAL A 198 -3.98 -16.33 9.37
N GLU A 199 -3.58 -17.39 10.08
CA GLU A 199 -4.43 -18.14 10.99
C GLU A 199 -4.23 -17.71 12.45
N GLY A 200 -5.21 -18.00 13.31
CA GLY A 200 -5.08 -17.75 14.75
C GLY A 200 -5.09 -16.27 15.15
N VAL A 201 -5.61 -15.38 14.29
CA VAL A 201 -5.76 -13.95 14.61
C VAL A 201 -6.77 -13.79 15.74
N GLN A 202 -6.30 -13.29 16.88
CA GLN A 202 -7.15 -12.96 18.02
C GLN A 202 -7.69 -11.55 17.85
N TYR A 203 -9.01 -11.40 18.01
CA TYR A 203 -9.70 -10.12 17.96
C TYR A 203 -10.07 -9.68 19.37
N LEU A 204 -10.37 -8.39 19.51
CA LEU A 204 -11.07 -7.87 20.68
C LEU A 204 -12.47 -8.53 20.80
N PRO A 205 -13.14 -8.43 21.97
CA PRO A 205 -14.49 -8.94 22.13
C PRO A 205 -15.46 -8.46 21.03
N SER A 206 -16.43 -9.31 20.67
CA SER A 206 -17.46 -8.99 19.68
C SER A 206 -18.49 -7.99 20.22
N GLN A 207 -18.09 -6.72 20.22
CA GLN A 207 -18.93 -5.60 20.62
C GLN A 207 -18.66 -4.39 19.73
N TRP A 208 -19.68 -3.57 19.53
CA TRP A 208 -19.66 -2.42 18.63
C TRP A 208 -20.21 -1.18 19.33
N CYS A 209 -19.65 -0.02 18.99
CA CYS A 209 -20.19 1.26 19.43
C CYS A 209 -21.13 1.82 18.35
N VAL A 210 -22.41 1.96 18.67
CA VAL A 210 -23.43 2.42 17.72
C VAL A 210 -24.11 3.68 18.20
N PHE A 211 -24.65 4.45 17.26
CA PHE A 211 -25.41 5.67 17.56
C PHE A 211 -26.66 5.36 18.39
N ASP A 212 -26.86 6.09 19.48
CA ASP A 212 -28.06 5.99 20.30
C ASP A 212 -29.10 7.05 19.89
N LYS A 213 -30.12 6.60 19.15
CA LYS A 213 -31.21 7.44 18.65
C LYS A 213 -32.19 7.94 19.72
N ASP A 214 -32.07 7.44 20.94
CA ASP A 214 -33.02 7.74 22.01
C ASP A 214 -32.74 9.10 22.68
N LEU A 215 -31.56 9.71 22.41
CA LEU A 215 -31.10 10.97 23.02
C LEU A 215 -31.18 12.17 22.07
N LYS A 216 -32.41 12.50 21.67
CA LYS A 216 -32.72 13.57 20.71
C LYS A 216 -32.27 14.97 21.15
N ASP A 217 -32.19 15.22 22.45
CA ASP A 217 -31.78 16.48 23.06
C ASP A 217 -30.30 16.83 22.77
N LYS A 218 -29.48 15.82 22.47
CA LYS A 218 -28.03 15.98 22.24
C LYS A 218 -27.64 16.00 20.76
N TYR A 219 -28.60 15.95 19.84
CA TYR A 219 -28.31 15.84 18.40
C TYR A 219 -27.50 17.02 17.84
N LYS A 220 -27.56 18.19 18.49
CA LYS A 220 -26.71 19.35 18.15
C LYS A 220 -25.20 19.06 18.27
N GLU A 221 -24.81 18.06 19.06
CA GLU A 221 -23.41 17.67 19.30
C GLU A 221 -22.93 16.58 18.32
N LEU A 222 -23.82 16.04 17.48
CA LEU A 222 -23.50 14.96 16.55
C LEU A 222 -22.41 15.35 15.54
N PRO A 223 -22.45 16.50 14.86
CA PRO A 223 -21.42 16.85 13.88
C PRO A 223 -20.02 16.92 14.51
N ALA A 224 -19.92 17.49 15.72
CA ALA A 224 -18.66 17.57 16.45
C ALA A 224 -18.16 16.19 16.89
N SER A 225 -19.07 15.32 17.35
CA SER A 225 -18.74 13.95 17.79
C SER A 225 -18.27 13.07 16.64
N VAL A 226 -18.96 13.12 15.49
CA VAL A 226 -18.54 12.40 14.27
C VAL A 226 -17.20 12.93 13.76
N ASN A 227 -17.01 14.26 13.75
CA ASN A 227 -15.75 14.85 13.34
C ASN A 227 -14.59 14.44 14.27
N TYR A 228 -14.82 14.40 15.59
CA TYR A 228 -13.84 13.94 16.56
C TYR A 228 -13.47 12.46 16.32
N ALA A 229 -14.46 11.59 16.15
CA ALA A 229 -14.23 10.17 15.85
C ALA A 229 -13.38 10.01 14.58
N CYS A 230 -13.75 10.68 13.49
CA CYS A 230 -13.06 10.57 12.20
C CYS A 230 -11.74 11.33 12.11
N SER A 231 -11.46 12.24 13.03
CA SER A 231 -10.14 12.88 13.15
C SER A 231 -9.14 11.99 13.88
N ASN A 232 -9.62 11.04 14.69
CA ASN A 232 -8.80 10.15 15.51
C ASN A 232 -8.87 8.68 15.05
N ALA A 233 -9.57 8.39 13.95
CA ALA A 233 -9.78 7.04 13.46
C ALA A 233 -10.07 7.02 11.94
N ASP A 234 -9.98 5.85 11.30
CA ASP A 234 -10.08 5.72 9.84
C ASP A 234 -11.53 5.64 9.31
N CYS A 235 -12.16 6.80 9.10
CA CYS A 235 -13.49 6.88 8.48
C CYS A 235 -13.47 6.93 6.95
N THR A 236 -12.35 6.65 6.28
CA THR A 236 -12.23 6.82 4.81
C THR A 236 -13.23 5.96 4.02
N THR A 237 -13.64 4.83 4.58
CA THR A 237 -14.62 3.90 4.01
C THR A 237 -16.03 4.47 3.89
N LEU A 238 -16.36 5.57 4.58
CA LEU A 238 -17.62 6.31 4.43
C LEU A 238 -17.66 7.19 3.17
N GLY A 239 -16.50 7.41 2.53
CA GLY A 239 -16.37 8.27 1.37
C GLY A 239 -17.22 7.84 0.17
N TYR A 240 -17.49 8.78 -0.74
CA TYR A 240 -18.20 8.48 -1.98
C TYR A 240 -17.55 7.34 -2.77
N GLY A 241 -18.36 6.38 -3.24
CA GLY A 241 -17.89 5.23 -4.01
C GLY A 241 -17.23 4.10 -3.19
N CYS A 242 -17.21 4.20 -1.87
CA CYS A 242 -16.70 3.18 -0.95
C CYS A 242 -17.83 2.20 -0.52
N SER A 243 -17.49 0.99 -0.04
CA SER A 243 -18.38 -0.06 0.52
C SER A 243 -19.34 0.42 1.61
N CYS A 244 -18.97 1.42 2.40
CA CYS A 244 -19.84 2.00 3.43
C CYS A 244 -20.55 3.28 2.99
N ASN A 245 -20.43 3.67 1.71
CA ASN A 245 -21.11 4.85 1.18
C ASN A 245 -22.64 4.70 1.15
N GLY A 246 -23.15 3.47 1.11
CA GLY A 246 -24.58 3.16 1.07
C GLY A 246 -25.27 3.13 2.44
N LEU A 247 -24.55 3.44 3.53
CA LEU A 247 -25.15 3.51 4.87
C LEU A 247 -26.18 4.65 4.95
N ASN A 248 -27.25 4.44 5.71
CA ASN A 248 -28.16 5.52 6.08
C ASN A 248 -27.50 6.48 7.09
N HIS A 249 -28.21 7.54 7.48
CA HIS A 249 -27.67 8.55 8.42
C HIS A 249 -27.15 7.92 9.72
N ASP A 250 -27.96 7.09 10.37
CA ASP A 250 -27.62 6.43 11.65
C ASP A 250 -26.45 5.44 11.49
N GLY A 251 -26.41 4.74 10.36
CA GLY A 251 -25.33 3.82 10.01
C GLY A 251 -24.00 4.55 9.83
N ASN A 252 -23.99 5.71 9.16
CA ASN A 252 -22.78 6.53 9.01
C ASN A 252 -22.23 6.98 10.37
N ILE A 253 -23.09 7.45 11.27
CA ILE A 253 -22.70 7.87 12.63
C ILE A 253 -22.18 6.67 13.42
N SER A 254 -22.91 5.57 13.40
CA SER A 254 -22.53 4.33 14.09
C SER A 254 -21.20 3.80 13.61
N TYR A 255 -20.91 3.89 12.30
CA TYR A 255 -19.64 3.45 11.76
C TYR A 255 -18.49 4.31 12.28
N ALA A 256 -18.63 5.64 12.24
CA ALA A 256 -17.62 6.55 12.77
C ALA A 256 -17.32 6.28 14.25
N PHE A 257 -18.37 6.13 15.07
CA PHE A 257 -18.24 5.80 16.49
C PHE A 257 -17.58 4.44 16.71
N ASN A 258 -17.97 3.43 15.94
CA ASN A 258 -17.36 2.11 16.04
C ASN A 258 -15.88 2.13 15.67
N ILE A 259 -15.47 2.77 14.57
CA ILE A 259 -14.06 2.80 14.18
C ILE A 259 -13.20 3.47 15.25
N TYR A 260 -13.68 4.57 15.84
CA TYR A 260 -12.99 5.20 16.97
C TYR A 260 -12.94 4.29 18.20
N PHE A 261 -14.07 3.71 18.62
CA PHE A 261 -14.14 2.79 19.75
C PHE A 261 -13.17 1.61 19.62
N GLN A 262 -13.08 1.02 18.42
CA GLN A 262 -12.17 -0.08 18.16
C GLN A 262 -10.70 0.36 18.10
N THR A 263 -10.43 1.57 17.61
CA THR A 263 -9.08 2.17 17.60
C THR A 263 -8.58 2.44 19.03
N MET A 264 -9.50 2.67 19.97
CA MET A 264 -9.23 2.90 21.39
C MET A 264 -9.32 1.61 22.24
N ASP A 265 -9.02 0.44 21.65
CA ASP A 265 -9.03 -0.87 22.33
C ASP A 265 -10.33 -1.19 23.07
N GLN A 266 -11.47 -0.73 22.53
CA GLN A 266 -12.79 -0.90 23.14
C GLN A 266 -12.92 -0.31 24.56
N ASP A 267 -12.17 0.76 24.87
CA ASP A 267 -12.38 1.51 26.11
C ASP A 267 -13.83 2.00 26.18
N VAL A 268 -14.55 1.66 27.26
CA VAL A 268 -15.96 2.01 27.44
C VAL A 268 -16.21 3.51 27.37
N ARG A 269 -15.22 4.34 27.74
CA ARG A 269 -15.29 5.81 27.64
C ARG A 269 -15.23 6.29 26.19
N ALA A 270 -14.57 5.53 25.32
CA ALA A 270 -14.50 5.83 23.88
C ALA A 270 -15.83 5.58 23.16
N CYS A 271 -16.80 4.91 23.80
CA CYS A 271 -18.17 4.77 23.32
C CYS A 271 -19.18 5.63 24.11
N SER A 272 -18.75 6.76 24.67
CA SER A 272 -19.68 7.69 25.33
C SER A 272 -20.24 8.71 24.34
N PHE A 273 -19.37 9.49 23.67
CA PHE A 273 -19.75 10.62 22.81
C PHE A 273 -20.81 11.54 23.46
N GLY A 274 -20.62 11.90 24.73
CA GLY A 274 -21.58 12.72 25.47
C GLY A 274 -22.91 12.00 25.76
N GLY A 275 -22.96 10.68 25.62
CA GLY A 275 -24.14 9.83 25.69
C GLY A 275 -24.70 9.44 24.33
N LEU A 276 -24.27 10.07 23.22
CA LEU A 276 -24.81 9.81 21.87
C LEU A 276 -24.54 8.40 21.34
N ALA A 277 -23.82 7.55 22.06
CA ALA A 277 -23.51 6.20 21.63
C ALA A 277 -23.78 5.17 22.72
N LYS A 278 -23.97 3.92 22.29
CA LYS A 278 -24.10 2.76 23.17
C LYS A 278 -23.36 1.57 22.62
N ILE A 279 -22.86 0.74 23.53
CA ILE A 279 -22.21 -0.52 23.19
C ILE A 279 -23.30 -1.58 22.95
N VAL A 280 -23.15 -2.33 21.86
CA VAL A 280 -24.01 -3.47 21.52
C VAL A 280 -23.17 -4.71 21.26
N THR A 281 -23.70 -5.88 21.57
CA THR A 281 -23.07 -7.19 21.28
C THR A 281 -23.64 -7.84 20.01
N THR A 282 -24.68 -7.24 19.42
CA THR A 282 -25.22 -7.65 18.13
C THR A 282 -24.40 -6.99 17.02
N ASN A 283 -24.03 -7.77 16.01
CA ASN A 283 -23.23 -7.29 14.87
C ASN A 283 -23.88 -6.07 14.22
N ALA A 284 -23.16 -4.94 14.20
CA ALA A 284 -23.63 -3.66 13.68
C ALA A 284 -23.38 -3.47 12.18
N SER A 285 -22.76 -4.45 11.50
CA SER A 285 -22.51 -4.41 10.06
C SER A 285 -23.81 -4.36 9.27
N GLN A 286 -23.86 -3.55 8.20
CA GLN A 286 -25.07 -3.32 7.42
C GLN A 286 -24.80 -3.48 5.92
N GLY A 287 -25.57 -4.34 5.27
CA GLY A 287 -25.39 -4.66 3.85
C GLY A 287 -23.96 -5.12 3.56
N GLY A 288 -23.30 -4.46 2.60
CA GLY A 288 -21.89 -4.72 2.23
C GLY A 288 -20.86 -3.97 3.08
N CYS A 289 -21.27 -3.19 4.08
CA CYS A 289 -20.37 -2.46 4.96
C CYS A 289 -20.10 -3.24 6.25
N VAL A 290 -18.86 -3.70 6.41
CA VAL A 290 -18.38 -4.40 7.61
C VAL A 290 -17.99 -3.38 8.67
N PHE A 291 -18.57 -3.49 9.86
CA PHE A 291 -18.14 -2.76 11.04
C PHE A 291 -17.07 -3.60 11.73
N PRO A 292 -15.78 -3.24 11.62
CA PRO A 292 -14.71 -4.12 12.05
C PRO A 292 -14.67 -4.22 13.58
N VAL A 293 -14.13 -5.34 14.05
CA VAL A 293 -13.61 -5.53 15.41
C VAL A 293 -12.09 -5.57 15.27
N GLN A 294 -11.36 -4.78 16.05
CA GLN A 294 -9.91 -4.70 15.90
C GLN A 294 -9.20 -5.96 16.44
N ILE A 295 -7.97 -6.18 15.96
CA ILE A 295 -7.12 -7.26 16.46
C ILE A 295 -6.69 -6.98 17.90
N LEU A 296 -6.61 -8.02 18.72
CA LEU A 296 -6.10 -7.91 20.08
C LEU A 296 -4.61 -7.55 20.04
N SER A 297 -4.27 -6.33 20.46
CA SER A 297 -2.91 -5.80 20.50
C SER A 297 -1.97 -6.72 21.28
N ALA A 298 -0.72 -6.84 20.79
CA ALA A 298 0.31 -7.68 21.43
C ALA A 298 0.60 -7.25 22.87
N SER A 299 0.49 -5.94 23.17
CA SER A 299 0.66 -5.40 24.53
C SER A 299 -0.34 -6.00 25.51
N THR A 300 -1.61 -6.11 25.13
CA THR A 300 -2.67 -6.72 25.94
C THR A 300 -2.44 -8.22 26.15
N ARG A 301 -1.87 -8.93 25.17
CA ARG A 301 -1.52 -10.36 25.32
C ARG A 301 -0.43 -10.57 26.38
N VAL A 302 0.58 -9.70 26.41
CA VAL A 302 1.66 -9.76 27.42
C VAL A 302 1.12 -9.52 28.82
N VAL A 303 0.22 -8.52 28.98
CA VAL A 303 -0.44 -8.25 30.27
C VAL A 303 -1.25 -9.46 30.74
N SER A 304 -2.08 -10.04 29.87
CA SER A 304 -2.86 -11.24 30.21
C SER A 304 -1.96 -12.39 30.66
N LEU A 305 -0.89 -12.70 29.92
CA LEU A 305 0.07 -13.75 30.29
C LEU A 305 0.73 -13.49 31.65
N SER A 306 1.11 -12.24 31.93
CA SER A 306 1.73 -11.86 33.20
C SER A 306 0.77 -11.98 34.39
N LEU A 307 -0.52 -11.64 34.22
CA LEU A 307 -1.55 -11.81 35.24
C LEU A 307 -1.83 -13.29 35.52
N PHE A 308 -1.88 -14.13 34.48
CA PHE A 308 -2.01 -15.58 34.65
C PHE A 308 -0.83 -16.20 35.40
N ALA A 309 0.40 -15.78 35.08
CA ALA A 309 1.59 -16.23 35.79
C ALA A 309 1.57 -15.81 37.27
N ALA A 310 1.20 -14.56 37.57
CA ALA A 310 1.09 -14.08 38.95
C ALA A 310 0.02 -14.85 39.75
N SER A 311 -1.14 -15.12 39.15
CA SER A 311 -2.22 -15.89 39.78
C SER A 311 -1.79 -17.34 40.09
N LEU A 312 -1.05 -17.98 39.18
CA LEU A 312 -0.51 -19.32 39.40
C LEU A 312 0.51 -19.34 40.55
N VAL A 313 1.40 -18.35 40.61
CA VAL A 313 2.40 -18.23 41.69
C VAL A 313 1.73 -18.04 43.05
N VAL A 314 0.71 -17.18 43.14
CA VAL A 314 -0.06 -16.98 44.38
C VAL A 314 -0.77 -18.26 44.78
N SER A 315 -1.40 -18.96 43.83
CA SER A 315 -2.12 -20.21 44.11
C SER A 315 -1.18 -21.32 44.61
N VAL A 316 0.01 -21.45 44.01
CA VAL A 316 1.05 -22.39 44.46
C VAL A 316 1.60 -22.01 45.84
N ALA A 317 1.86 -20.72 46.08
CA ALA A 317 2.34 -20.25 47.38
C ALA A 317 1.32 -20.50 48.50
N VAL A 318 0.03 -20.25 48.24
CA VAL A 318 -1.06 -20.56 49.19
C VAL A 318 -1.15 -22.06 49.45
N PHE A 319 -1.01 -22.90 48.42
CA PHE A 319 -1.05 -24.37 48.58
C PHE A 319 0.16 -24.93 49.34
N ILE A 320 1.32 -24.27 49.29
CA ILE A 320 2.52 -24.65 50.07
C ILE A 320 2.42 -24.19 51.54
N LEU A 321 1.63 -23.16 51.82
CA LEU A 321 1.46 -22.56 53.16
C LEU A 321 0.26 -23.12 53.94
N MET A 322 -0.52 -24.03 53.36
CA MET A 322 -1.61 -24.78 54.01
C MET A 322 -1.16 -26.20 54.33
#